data_AF-A0A843V1A1-F1
#
_entry.id   AF-A0A843V1A1-F1
#
_cell.length_a   1.000
_cell.length_b   1.000
_cell.length_c   1.000
_cell.angle_alpha   90.00
_cell.angle_beta   90.00
_cell.angle_gamma   90.00
#
_symmetry.space_group_name_H-M   'P 1'
#
loop_
_entity.id
_entity.type
_entity.pdbx_description
1 polymer ?
#
loop_
_entity_poly.entity_id
_entity_poly.type
_entity_poly.pdbx_seq_one_letter_code
_entity_poly.pdbx_strand_id
1 'polypeptide(L)'
;LDLSRRTWIYTVHPDRYSIVLTKFMIVGADYLLRYSCGRGEGMAAARAVVDAETNCEDILMNFVVAMETRKGPLLVGGRHVRDWGDVRNEGGAGKGRGGGRGGSVGGAKEAGFRALSGVEAVGLSAKGDHRKRRGDCIREFHRALGVMPLRYSFGKVVDGVGEQGLCEKAGKLVPCDAQ
;
A
#
# COMPACT_ATOMS: atom_id res chain seq x y z
N LEU A 1 -0.05 9.03 -12.73
CA LEU A 1 -0.99 9.91 -13.45
C LEU A 1 -1.34 9.23 -14.76
N ASP A 2 -2.62 9.06 -15.07
CA ASP A 2 -3.05 8.74 -16.43
C ASP A 2 -3.01 10.04 -17.25
N LEU A 3 -2.07 10.15 -18.18
CA LEU A 3 -1.93 11.35 -18.99
C LEU A 3 -3.04 11.47 -20.03
N SER A 4 -3.55 10.35 -20.54
CA SER A 4 -4.61 10.33 -21.55
C SER A 4 -5.94 10.79 -20.97
N ARG A 5 -6.26 10.31 -19.76
CA ARG A 5 -7.51 10.63 -19.07
C ARG A 5 -7.37 11.84 -18.14
N ARG A 6 -6.15 12.33 -17.94
CA ARG A 6 -5.80 13.39 -16.96
C ARG A 6 -6.31 13.05 -15.55
N THR A 7 -6.23 11.77 -15.17
CA THR A 7 -6.73 11.26 -13.90
C THR A 7 -5.62 10.72 -13.02
N TRP A 8 -5.74 10.93 -11.72
CA TRP A 8 -4.88 10.22 -10.76
C TRP A 8 -5.21 8.74 -10.76
N ILE A 9 -4.17 7.91 -10.66
CA ILE A 9 -4.27 6.45 -10.61
C ILE A 9 -3.75 6.01 -9.25
N TYR A 10 -4.54 5.19 -8.55
CA TYR A 10 -4.06 4.43 -7.41
C TYR A 10 -3.50 3.09 -7.90
N THR A 11 -2.20 2.85 -7.69
CA THR A 11 -1.52 1.64 -8.12
C THR A 11 -0.58 1.13 -7.03
N VAL A 12 -0.27 -0.15 -7.07
CA VAL A 12 0.70 -0.80 -6.18
C VAL A 12 1.94 -1.11 -7.00
N HIS A 13 3.10 -0.68 -6.50
CA HIS A 13 4.38 -0.95 -7.11
C HIS A 13 5.37 -1.41 -6.03
N PRO A 14 6.23 -2.41 -6.31
CA PRO A 14 7.13 -2.97 -5.29
C PRO A 14 8.15 -1.95 -4.77
N ASP A 15 8.75 -1.15 -5.67
CA ASP A 15 9.94 -0.34 -5.33
C ASP A 15 9.70 1.18 -5.34
N ARG A 16 8.46 1.63 -5.53
CA ARG A 16 8.12 3.05 -5.46
C ARG A 16 6.74 3.21 -4.84
N TYR A 17 6.67 4.03 -3.81
CA TYR A 17 5.43 4.21 -3.07
C TYR A 17 5.35 5.63 -2.54
N SER A 18 4.15 6.18 -2.51
CA SER A 18 3.89 7.51 -1.96
C SER A 18 2.82 7.49 -0.87
N ILE A 19 2.34 6.28 -0.53
CA ILE A 19 1.26 6.01 0.41
C ILE A 19 1.63 4.74 1.17
N VAL A 20 1.53 4.79 2.49
CA VAL A 20 1.51 3.60 3.37
C VAL A 20 0.10 3.46 3.94
N LEU A 21 -0.44 2.24 3.99
CA LEU A 21 -1.81 2.01 4.47
C LEU A 21 -1.88 2.18 5.99
N THR A 22 -2.92 2.83 6.49
CA THR A 22 -3.13 3.03 7.94
C THR A 22 -3.46 1.76 8.70
N LYS A 23 -3.76 0.65 8.00
CA LYS A 23 -3.98 -0.66 8.59
C LYS A 23 -2.87 -1.07 9.56
N PHE A 24 -1.63 -0.70 9.26
CA PHE A 24 -0.56 -0.67 10.23
C PHE A 24 0.42 0.45 9.89
N MET A 25 0.19 1.62 10.51
CA MET A 25 1.04 2.79 10.36
C MET A 25 1.40 3.35 11.74
N ILE A 26 2.67 3.67 11.91
CA ILE A 26 3.15 4.47 13.05
C ILE A 26 3.29 5.91 12.54
N VAL A 27 2.61 6.83 13.21
CA VAL A 27 2.59 8.25 12.84
C VAL A 27 2.63 9.11 14.10
N GLY A 28 3.24 10.29 14.01
CA GLY A 28 3.24 11.25 15.12
C GLY A 28 1.82 11.72 15.48
N ALA A 29 1.52 11.82 16.77
CA ALA A 29 0.19 12.20 17.26
C ALA A 29 -0.29 13.55 16.72
N ASP A 30 0.63 14.50 16.48
CA ASP A 30 0.27 15.81 15.92
C ASP A 30 -0.31 15.71 14.51
N TYR A 31 0.02 14.68 13.73
CA TYR A 31 -0.59 14.47 12.40
C TYR A 31 -2.01 13.93 12.52
N LEU A 32 -2.31 13.11 13.53
CA LEU A 32 -3.70 12.72 13.85
C LEU A 32 -4.52 13.95 14.25
N LEU A 33 -3.95 14.84 15.07
CA LEU A 33 -4.62 16.09 15.44
C LEU A 33 -4.87 16.97 14.22
N ARG A 34 -3.89 17.14 13.33
CA ARG A 34 -4.07 17.90 12.08
C ARG A 34 -5.10 17.27 11.16
N TYR A 35 -5.11 15.95 11.03
CA TYR A 35 -6.11 15.24 10.25
C TYR A 35 -7.52 15.52 10.79
N SER A 36 -7.74 15.34 12.09
CA SER A 36 -9.07 15.42 12.71
C SER A 36 -9.55 16.86 12.94
N CYS A 37 -8.65 17.73 13.42
CA CYS A 37 -8.97 19.08 13.89
C CYS A 37 -8.42 20.19 13.00
N GLY A 38 -7.69 19.85 11.93
CA GLY A 38 -7.18 20.81 10.95
C GLY A 38 -8.31 21.70 10.43
N ARG A 39 -8.12 23.01 10.62
CA ARG A 39 -9.05 24.06 10.21
C ARG A 39 -8.86 24.39 8.72
N GLY A 40 -9.90 24.97 8.11
CA GLY A 40 -9.89 25.38 6.71
C GLY A 40 -10.83 24.53 5.85
N GLU A 41 -11.47 25.19 4.88
CA GLU A 41 -12.48 24.57 4.01
C GLU A 41 -11.92 23.38 3.23
N GLY A 42 -10.66 23.45 2.80
CA GLY A 42 -10.00 22.36 2.08
C GLY A 42 -9.89 21.06 2.88
N MET A 43 -9.47 21.13 4.15
CA MET A 43 -9.40 19.93 5.01
C MET A 43 -10.78 19.41 5.39
N ALA A 44 -11.75 20.31 5.61
CA ALA A 44 -13.14 19.89 5.85
C ALA A 44 -13.73 19.16 4.64
N ALA A 45 -13.52 19.69 3.43
CA ALA A 45 -13.95 19.06 2.19
C ALA A 45 -13.24 17.72 1.95
N ALA A 46 -11.93 17.64 2.22
CA ALA A 46 -11.19 16.39 2.09
C ALA A 46 -11.70 15.31 3.06
N ARG A 47 -12.01 15.66 4.32
CA ARG A 47 -12.63 14.71 5.26
C ARG A 47 -14.04 14.29 4.82
N ALA A 48 -14.84 15.20 4.27
CA ALA A 48 -16.16 14.86 3.74
C ALA A 48 -16.09 13.82 2.60
N VAL A 49 -15.04 13.83 1.79
CA VAL A 49 -14.79 12.79 0.77
C VAL A 49 -14.52 11.44 1.42
N VAL A 50 -13.72 11.39 2.50
CA VAL A 50 -13.47 10.15 3.26
C VAL A 50 -14.77 9.58 3.82
N ASP A 51 -15.59 10.43 4.42
CA ASP A 51 -16.88 10.04 5.00
C ASP A 51 -17.85 9.53 3.93
N ALA A 52 -17.93 10.22 2.79
CA ALA A 52 -18.81 9.85 1.67
C ALA A 52 -18.39 8.53 1.00
N GLU A 53 -17.08 8.32 0.82
CA GLU A 53 -16.57 7.10 0.19
C GLU A 53 -16.48 5.91 1.15
N THR A 54 -16.54 6.16 2.47
CA THR A 54 -16.22 5.17 3.51
C THR A 54 -14.88 4.46 3.22
N ASN A 55 -13.90 5.24 2.78
CA ASN A 55 -12.59 4.81 2.31
C ASN A 55 -11.61 5.99 2.28
N CYS A 56 -10.38 5.73 1.86
CA CYS A 56 -9.37 6.75 1.54
C CYS A 56 -8.85 7.57 2.73
N GLU A 57 -9.18 7.18 3.96
CA GLU A 57 -8.66 7.76 5.20
C GLU A 57 -7.13 7.68 5.26
N ASP A 58 -6.56 6.57 4.78
CA ASP A 58 -5.13 6.36 4.66
C ASP A 58 -4.48 7.28 3.62
N ILE A 59 -5.13 7.44 2.46
CA ILE A 59 -4.66 8.35 1.41
C ILE A 59 -4.63 9.78 1.97
N LEU A 60 -5.70 10.24 2.61
CA LEU A 60 -5.75 11.58 3.20
C LEU A 60 -4.73 11.75 4.33
N MET A 61 -4.53 10.74 5.18
CA MET A 61 -3.47 10.79 6.20
C MET A 61 -2.08 10.98 5.58
N ASN A 62 -1.77 10.28 4.47
CA ASN A 62 -0.50 10.49 3.78
C ASN A 62 -0.39 11.88 3.14
N PHE A 63 -1.50 12.49 2.68
CA PHE A 63 -1.51 13.89 2.25
C PHE A 63 -1.13 14.82 3.40
N VAL A 64 -1.77 14.68 4.57
CA VAL A 64 -1.51 15.51 5.77
C VAL A 64 -0.03 15.46 6.16
N VAL A 65 0.54 14.25 6.27
CA VAL A 65 1.96 14.07 6.61
C VAL A 65 2.88 14.66 5.54
N ALA A 66 2.57 14.44 4.27
CA ALA A 66 3.40 14.90 3.15
C ALA A 66 3.34 16.42 2.95
N MET A 67 2.24 17.09 3.28
CA MET A 67 2.13 18.55 3.25
C MET A 67 3.13 19.20 4.22
N GLU A 68 3.26 18.63 5.41
CA GLU A 68 4.14 19.19 6.44
C GLU A 68 5.60 18.82 6.25
N THR A 69 5.87 17.58 5.87
CA THR A 69 7.24 17.08 5.78
C THR A 69 7.87 17.31 4.41
N ARG A 70 7.04 17.42 3.36
CA ARG A 70 7.45 17.39 1.94
C ARG A 70 8.30 16.16 1.58
N LYS A 71 8.13 15.07 2.32
CA LYS A 71 8.87 13.80 2.17
C LYS A 71 7.89 12.66 1.87
N GLY A 72 8.39 11.62 1.22
CA GLY A 72 7.63 10.38 1.04
C GLY A 72 7.61 9.56 2.35
N PRO A 73 6.67 8.62 2.49
CA PRO A 73 6.59 7.77 3.68
C PRO A 73 7.75 6.78 3.74
N LEU A 74 7.96 6.16 4.91
CA LEU A 74 8.97 5.10 5.08
C LEU A 74 8.28 3.74 5.24
N LEU A 75 8.58 2.81 4.36
CA LEU A 75 8.12 1.43 4.46
C LEU A 75 9.11 0.61 5.30
N VAL A 76 8.62 -0.01 6.36
CA VAL A 76 9.36 -1.01 7.14
C VAL A 76 8.87 -2.39 6.73
N GLY A 77 9.78 -3.22 6.23
CA GLY A 77 9.53 -4.61 5.89
C GLY A 77 9.62 -5.52 7.11
N GLY A 78 8.58 -6.29 7.35
CA GLY A 78 8.65 -7.46 8.24
C GLY A 78 8.87 -8.75 7.44
N ARG A 79 9.58 -9.73 8.02
CA ARG A 79 9.72 -11.08 7.44
C ARG A 79 8.38 -11.81 7.35
N HIS A 80 7.57 -11.64 8.39
CA HIS A 80 6.29 -12.31 8.54
C HIS A 80 5.25 -11.31 9.06
N VAL A 81 4.35 -10.88 8.19
CA VAL A 81 3.20 -10.04 8.56
C VAL A 81 1.94 -10.77 8.10
N ARG A 82 1.08 -11.16 9.06
CA ARG A 82 -0.20 -11.80 8.76
C ARG A 82 -1.34 -10.82 8.95
N ASP A 83 -2.15 -10.69 7.92
CA ASP A 83 -3.40 -9.94 7.97
C ASP A 83 -4.57 -10.88 8.28
N TRP A 84 -4.99 -10.93 9.54
CA TRP A 84 -6.12 -11.76 9.97
C TRP A 84 -7.48 -11.28 9.47
N GLY A 85 -7.57 -10.05 8.97
CA GLY A 85 -8.81 -9.51 8.37
C GLY A 85 -8.91 -9.78 6.87
N ASP A 86 -7.92 -10.45 6.27
CA ASP A 86 -7.92 -10.78 4.85
C ASP A 86 -8.31 -12.24 4.64
N VAL A 87 -9.56 -12.46 4.24
CA VAL A 87 -10.15 -13.78 3.98
C VAL A 87 -9.38 -14.60 2.92
N ARG A 88 -8.54 -13.95 2.11
CA ARG A 88 -7.65 -14.65 1.15
C ARG A 88 -6.57 -15.47 1.85
N ASN A 89 -6.29 -15.21 3.13
CA ASN A 89 -5.28 -15.90 3.92
C ASN A 89 -5.77 -17.22 4.56
N GLU A 90 -7.07 -17.53 4.46
CA GLU A 90 -7.68 -18.67 5.18
C GLU A 90 -7.66 -20.00 4.39
N GLY A 91 -7.09 -20.03 3.17
CA GLY A 91 -7.08 -21.22 2.30
C GLY A 91 -5.86 -22.16 2.39
N GLY A 92 -4.93 -21.94 3.34
CA GLY A 92 -3.63 -22.63 3.37
C GLY A 92 -3.48 -23.79 4.37
N ALA A 93 -4.46 -24.01 5.26
CA ALA A 93 -4.37 -25.03 6.30
C ALA A 93 -4.92 -26.38 5.80
N GLY A 94 -4.20 -27.07 4.92
CA GLY A 94 -4.65 -28.40 4.46
C GLY A 94 -3.94 -29.00 3.25
N LYS A 95 -2.60 -29.09 3.23
CA LYS A 95 -1.90 -30.10 2.42
C LYS A 95 -0.80 -30.77 3.24
N GLY A 96 -1.23 -31.49 4.27
CA GLY A 96 -0.43 -32.53 4.91
C GLY A 96 -0.69 -33.88 4.24
N ARG A 97 0.41 -34.52 3.78
CA ARG A 97 0.60 -35.97 3.55
C ARG A 97 -0.30 -36.68 2.51
N GLY A 98 0.30 -36.98 1.37
CA GLY A 98 -0.10 -38.06 0.48
C GLY A 98 1.03 -38.39 -0.49
N GLY A 99 1.79 -39.45 -0.20
CA GLY A 99 2.80 -39.98 -1.12
C GLY A 99 2.15 -40.63 -2.34
N GLY A 100 2.79 -40.53 -3.50
CA GLY A 100 2.35 -41.20 -4.72
C GLY A 100 3.20 -40.80 -5.92
N ARG A 101 4.05 -41.72 -6.37
CA ARG A 101 4.81 -41.67 -7.63
C ARG A 101 3.86 -41.64 -8.83
N GLY A 102 4.26 -40.94 -9.90
CA GLY A 102 3.93 -41.35 -11.28
C GLY A 102 3.47 -40.25 -12.23
N GLY A 103 4.18 -40.11 -13.37
CA GLY A 103 3.55 -39.91 -14.67
C GLY A 103 3.53 -38.49 -15.24
N SER A 104 4.38 -38.25 -16.25
CA SER A 104 4.30 -37.14 -17.21
C SER A 104 3.10 -37.32 -18.17
N VAL A 105 2.56 -36.22 -18.72
CA VAL A 105 2.28 -35.96 -20.15
C VAL A 105 1.14 -34.92 -20.32
N GLY A 106 1.47 -33.81 -20.99
CA GLY A 106 0.71 -33.19 -22.09
C GLY A 106 -0.73 -32.68 -21.90
N GLY A 107 -0.88 -31.35 -22.06
CA GLY A 107 -1.78 -30.80 -23.09
C GLY A 107 -3.24 -30.45 -22.74
N ALA A 108 -3.53 -29.15 -22.86
CA ALA A 108 -4.80 -28.52 -23.26
C ALA A 108 -5.92 -28.27 -22.21
N LYS A 109 -6.12 -26.96 -21.99
CA LYS A 109 -7.37 -26.17 -21.99
C LYS A 109 -8.48 -26.47 -20.96
N GLU A 110 -8.89 -25.37 -20.33
CA GLU A 110 -10.21 -25.09 -19.76
C GLU A 110 -10.80 -26.11 -18.76
N ALA A 111 -10.47 -25.92 -17.48
CA ALA A 111 -11.44 -26.12 -16.40
C ALA A 111 -10.89 -25.46 -15.12
N GLY A 112 -11.65 -24.53 -14.54
CA GLY A 112 -11.31 -23.92 -13.25
C GLY A 112 -11.91 -22.54 -13.00
N PHE A 113 -12.58 -21.94 -13.97
CA PHE A 113 -13.47 -20.80 -13.73
C PHE A 113 -14.88 -21.31 -13.42
N ARG A 114 -15.07 -21.85 -12.20
CA ARG A 114 -16.36 -21.93 -11.47
C ARG A 114 -16.23 -22.92 -10.30
N ALA A 115 -16.03 -22.37 -9.11
CA ALA A 115 -16.76 -22.76 -7.89
C ALA A 115 -16.21 -22.01 -6.66
N LEU A 116 -16.45 -20.71 -6.58
CA LEU A 116 -16.67 -19.96 -5.32
C LEU A 116 -17.62 -18.79 -5.62
N SER A 117 -18.69 -19.06 -6.37
CA SER A 117 -19.86 -18.19 -6.37
C SER A 117 -20.64 -18.49 -5.07
N GLY A 118 -20.38 -17.73 -4.01
CA GLY A 118 -21.15 -17.90 -2.77
C GLY A 118 -20.54 -17.35 -1.49
N VAL A 119 -19.28 -16.91 -1.49
CA VAL A 119 -18.78 -16.03 -0.42
C VAL A 119 -18.68 -14.66 -1.05
N GLU A 120 -19.64 -13.78 -0.78
CA GLU A 120 -19.44 -12.35 -1.03
C GLU A 120 -18.07 -12.00 -0.48
N ALA A 121 -17.21 -11.46 -1.32
CA ALA A 121 -15.89 -11.04 -0.89
C ALA A 121 -16.07 -9.84 0.06
N VAL A 122 -16.22 -10.12 1.35
CA VAL A 122 -16.55 -9.17 2.42
C VAL A 122 -15.49 -8.08 2.65
N GLY A 123 -14.38 -8.10 1.89
CA GLY A 123 -13.33 -7.09 1.96
C GLY A 123 -13.63 -5.86 1.09
N LEU A 124 -13.45 -4.66 1.64
CA LEU A 124 -13.60 -3.39 0.91
C LEU A 124 -12.78 -3.34 -0.40
N SER A 125 -11.62 -4.00 -0.40
CA SER A 125 -10.72 -4.08 -1.56
C SER A 125 -11.09 -5.13 -2.60
N ALA A 126 -12.08 -5.99 -2.34
CA ALA A 126 -12.54 -7.00 -3.29
C ALA A 126 -13.57 -6.48 -4.31
N LYS A 127 -14.08 -5.25 -4.11
CA LYS A 127 -14.98 -4.58 -5.05
C LYS A 127 -14.20 -4.20 -6.32
N GLY A 128 -14.74 -4.52 -7.51
CA GLY A 128 -14.06 -4.32 -8.80
C GLY A 128 -13.58 -2.89 -9.07
N ASP A 129 -14.33 -1.88 -8.61
CA ASP A 129 -13.98 -0.47 -8.79
C ASP A 129 -13.12 0.13 -7.66
N HIS A 130 -12.71 -0.65 -6.66
CA HIS A 130 -12.04 -0.13 -5.47
C HIS A 130 -10.79 0.72 -5.79
N ARG A 131 -9.94 0.25 -6.72
CA ARG A 131 -8.73 1.00 -7.12
C ARG A 131 -9.06 2.29 -7.87
N LYS A 132 -10.12 2.28 -8.68
CA LYS A 132 -10.59 3.47 -9.40
C LYS A 132 -11.08 4.53 -8.41
N ARG A 133 -11.93 4.13 -7.46
CA ARG A 133 -12.43 5.02 -6.39
C ARG A 133 -11.30 5.64 -5.57
N ARG A 134 -10.28 4.85 -5.22
CA ARG A 134 -9.07 5.38 -4.57
C ARG A 134 -8.30 6.38 -5.42
N GLY A 135 -8.24 6.19 -6.74
CA GLY A 135 -7.69 7.18 -7.67
C GLY A 135 -8.51 8.48 -7.71
N ASP A 136 -9.84 8.38 -7.62
CA ASP A 136 -10.74 9.52 -7.54
C ASP A 136 -10.60 10.28 -6.22
N CYS A 137 -10.42 9.60 -5.08
CA CYS A 137 -10.06 10.23 -3.81
C CYS A 137 -8.81 11.11 -3.91
N ILE A 138 -7.74 10.61 -4.56
CA ILE A 138 -6.51 11.40 -4.78
C ILE A 138 -6.81 12.68 -5.58
N ARG A 139 -7.72 12.61 -6.56
CA ARG A 139 -8.15 13.78 -7.34
C ARG A 139 -8.90 14.77 -6.47
N GLU A 140 -9.87 14.32 -5.69
CA GLU A 140 -10.66 15.20 -4.83
C GLU A 140 -9.81 15.84 -3.73
N PHE A 141 -8.86 15.11 -3.13
CA PHE A 141 -7.92 15.70 -2.16
C PHE A 141 -7.00 16.73 -2.81
N HIS A 142 -6.48 16.45 -4.00
CA HIS A 142 -5.68 17.43 -4.76
C HIS A 142 -6.47 18.71 -5.02
N ARG A 143 -7.75 18.56 -5.40
CA ARG A 143 -8.66 19.69 -5.65
C ARG A 143 -8.97 20.47 -4.37
N ALA A 144 -9.35 19.77 -3.30
CA ALA A 144 -9.76 20.37 -2.04
C ALA A 144 -8.61 21.08 -1.32
N LEU A 145 -7.41 20.52 -1.37
CA LEU A 145 -6.22 21.05 -0.68
C LEU A 145 -5.39 21.99 -1.57
N GLY A 146 -5.68 22.03 -2.88
CA GLY A 146 -5.00 22.89 -3.85
C GLY A 146 -3.56 22.50 -4.16
N VAL A 147 -3.08 21.37 -3.63
CA VAL A 147 -1.69 20.90 -3.78
C VAL A 147 -1.63 19.39 -3.96
N MET A 148 -0.62 18.90 -4.67
CA MET A 148 -0.25 17.48 -4.70
C MET A 148 0.98 17.25 -3.82
N PRO A 149 0.80 16.92 -2.53
CA PRO A 149 1.90 16.82 -1.58
C PRO A 149 2.59 15.45 -1.63
N LEU A 150 1.92 14.40 -2.11
CA LEU A 150 2.48 13.06 -2.12
C LEU A 150 3.83 13.03 -2.85
N ARG A 151 4.82 12.39 -2.22
CA ARG A 151 6.17 12.20 -2.76
C ARG A 151 6.50 10.73 -2.75
N TYR A 152 7.18 10.28 -3.80
CA TYR A 152 7.68 8.92 -3.85
C TYR A 152 8.82 8.74 -2.85
N SER A 153 8.77 7.61 -2.17
CA SER A 153 9.89 6.96 -1.52
C SER A 153 10.24 5.69 -2.30
N PHE A 154 11.53 5.35 -2.28
CA PHE A 154 12.09 4.21 -2.98
C PHE A 154 12.78 3.23 -2.02
N GLY A 155 13.28 3.72 -0.88
CA GLY A 155 13.94 2.89 0.12
C GLY A 155 12.95 2.11 0.98
N LYS A 156 13.36 0.98 1.52
CA LYS A 156 12.60 0.18 2.48
C LYS A 156 13.54 -0.21 3.61
N VAL A 157 13.09 -0.04 4.85
CA VAL A 157 13.83 -0.57 6.01
C VAL A 157 13.57 -2.07 6.09
N VAL A 158 14.61 -2.86 6.19
CA VAL A 158 14.54 -4.32 6.34
C VAL A 158 15.36 -4.72 7.56
N ASP A 159 15.06 -5.87 8.16
CA ASP A 159 15.78 -6.37 9.35
C ASP A 159 17.25 -6.72 9.08
N GLY A 160 17.62 -6.87 7.81
CA GLY A 160 18.97 -7.11 7.34
C GLY A 160 18.99 -7.02 5.82
N VAL A 161 20.10 -6.51 5.28
CA VAL A 161 20.35 -6.54 3.82
C VAL A 161 21.12 -7.84 3.55
N GLY A 162 20.65 -8.65 2.60
CA GLY A 162 21.41 -9.85 2.17
C GLY A 162 22.81 -9.51 1.65
N GLU A 163 23.00 -8.27 1.18
CA GLU A 163 24.28 -7.65 0.84
C GLU A 163 24.41 -6.32 1.58
N GLN A 164 25.35 -6.21 2.52
CA GLN A 164 25.66 -4.92 3.14
C GLN A 164 26.19 -3.96 2.06
N GLY A 165 25.69 -2.72 2.04
CA GLY A 165 26.25 -1.68 1.19
C GLY A 165 27.73 -1.49 1.51
N LEU A 166 28.58 -1.46 0.48
CA LEU A 166 29.99 -1.14 0.62
C LEU A 166 30.17 0.38 0.51
N CYS A 167 30.81 0.98 1.50
CA CYS A 167 31.22 2.38 1.54
C CYS A 167 32.73 2.48 1.39
N GLU A 168 33.22 3.52 0.73
CA GLU A 168 34.65 3.81 0.68
C GLU A 168 35.09 4.49 1.98
N LYS A 169 35.87 3.81 2.81
CA LYS A 169 36.50 4.36 4.03
C LYS A 169 38.01 4.11 3.95
N ALA A 170 38.80 5.18 4.06
CA ALA A 170 40.26 5.14 3.94
C ALA A 170 40.77 4.42 2.67
N GLY A 171 40.09 4.61 1.53
CA GLY A 171 40.44 4.01 0.25
C GLY A 171 40.12 2.51 0.13
N LYS A 172 39.32 1.95 1.05
CA LYS A 172 38.85 0.56 0.99
C LYS A 172 37.32 0.52 0.97
N LEU A 173 36.76 -0.37 0.15
CA LEU A 173 35.35 -0.71 0.21
C LEU A 173 35.10 -1.60 1.43
N VAL A 174 34.38 -1.07 2.41
CA VAL A 174 34.02 -1.77 3.65
C VAL A 174 32.52 -1.72 3.85
N PRO A 175 31.90 -2.66 4.59
CA PRO A 175 30.52 -2.52 5.01
C PRO A 175 30.29 -1.15 5.65
N CYS A 176 29.26 -0.43 5.21
CA CYS A 176 29.01 0.94 5.68
C CYS A 176 28.89 1.04 7.21
N ASP A 177 28.43 -0.03 7.86
CA ASP A 177 28.20 -0.11 9.31
C ASP A 177 29.46 -0.48 10.12
N ALA A 178 30.56 -0.86 9.46
CA ALA A 178 31.82 -1.12 10.14
C ALA A 178 32.43 0.21 10.62
N GLN A 179 32.60 0.37 11.92
CA GLN A 179 33.17 1.56 12.57
C GLN A 179 34.67 1.69 12.30
#